data_AF-A0A958P4M4-F1
#
_entry.id   AF-A0A958P4M4-F1
#
_cell.length_a   1.000
_cell.length_b   1.000
_cell.length_c   1.000
_cell.angle_alpha   90.00
_cell.angle_beta   90.00
_cell.angle_gamma   90.00
#
_symmetry.space_group_name_H-M   'P 1'
#
loop_
_entity.id
_entity.type
_entity.pdbx_description
1 polymer ?
#
loop_
_entity_poly.entity_id
_entity_poly.type
_entity_poly.pdbx_seq_one_letter_code
_entity_poly.pdbx_strand_id
1 'polypeptide(L)'
;VGTVSLNTQALTKNTNNSYAYQPGSSNPTGIDFTSGVAWTADGGNGFSAINKNVTIGFPTVGAVNSSATITKANGYTLSVNNVSGADSVLFLIGDITKTIAGNPTSCTFSSSELSGLSTGTTVVQVAAYITTSETIGGKKVYYGNESVQSKTATVE
;
A
#
# COMPACT_ATOMS: atom_id res chain seq x y z
N VAL A 1 -5.12 -24.63 5.22
CA VAL A 1 -5.58 -23.30 4.78
C VAL A 1 -6.58 -22.84 5.81
N GLY A 2 -6.30 -21.74 6.50
CA GLY A 2 -7.08 -21.29 7.66
C GLY A 2 -7.98 -20.10 7.35
N THR A 3 -8.89 -19.81 8.27
CA THR A 3 -9.61 -18.53 8.32
C THR A 3 -8.62 -17.43 8.66
N VAL A 4 -8.78 -16.28 8.01
CA VAL A 4 -8.04 -15.06 8.34
C VAL A 4 -9.07 -13.98 8.62
N SER A 5 -8.91 -13.25 9.71
CA SER A 5 -9.76 -12.14 10.06
C SER A 5 -8.93 -10.92 10.48
N LEU A 6 -9.50 -9.75 10.25
CA LEU A 6 -8.96 -8.45 10.66
C LEU A 6 -10.05 -7.68 11.38
N ASN A 7 -9.79 -7.27 12.63
CA ASN A 7 -10.76 -6.58 13.49
C ASN A 7 -12.11 -7.31 13.52
N THR A 8 -12.07 -8.63 13.72
CA THR A 8 -13.22 -9.56 13.73
C THR A 8 -13.91 -9.81 12.39
N GLN A 9 -13.57 -9.05 11.35
CA GLN A 9 -14.11 -9.26 10.01
C GLN A 9 -13.34 -10.37 9.30
N ALA A 10 -14.05 -11.41 8.85
CA ALA A 10 -13.44 -12.49 8.08
C ALA A 10 -13.04 -12.01 6.68
N LEU A 11 -11.85 -12.38 6.23
CA LEU A 11 -11.35 -12.08 4.88
C LEU A 11 -11.66 -13.24 3.93
N THR A 12 -11.94 -12.90 2.68
CA THR A 12 -12.13 -13.87 1.59
C THR A 12 -10.80 -14.30 1.03
N LYS A 13 -10.60 -15.61 0.88
CA LYS A 13 -9.42 -16.17 0.23
C LYS A 13 -9.51 -16.08 -1.29
N ASN A 14 -8.50 -15.50 -1.91
CA ASN A 14 -8.32 -15.43 -3.35
C ASN A 14 -7.57 -16.67 -3.90
N THR A 15 -7.66 -16.89 -5.21
CA THR A 15 -7.01 -18.03 -5.90
C THR A 15 -5.49 -18.02 -5.79
N ASN A 16 -4.87 -16.85 -5.67
CA ASN A 16 -3.43 -16.65 -5.46
C ASN A 16 -2.99 -16.82 -3.99
N ASN A 17 -3.87 -17.32 -3.11
CA ASN A 17 -3.67 -17.45 -1.66
C ASN A 17 -3.52 -16.14 -0.89
N SER A 18 -3.86 -14.98 -1.46
CA SER A 18 -4.07 -13.77 -0.69
C SER A 18 -5.43 -13.79 0.00
N TYR A 19 -5.58 -12.98 1.04
CA TYR A 19 -6.85 -12.77 1.74
C TYR A 19 -7.21 -11.29 1.65
N ALA A 20 -8.46 -10.99 1.33
CA ALA A 20 -8.92 -9.62 1.18
C ALA A 20 -10.30 -9.42 1.78
N TYR A 21 -10.56 -8.22 2.29
CA TYR A 21 -11.88 -7.76 2.67
C TYR A 21 -12.38 -6.75 1.63
N GLN A 22 -13.60 -6.95 1.15
CA GLN A 22 -14.28 -6.00 0.27
C GLN A 22 -15.51 -5.46 1.02
N PRO A 23 -15.63 -4.14 1.23
CA PRO A 23 -16.85 -3.54 1.76
C PRO A 23 -18.08 -3.96 0.95
N GLY A 24 -19.14 -4.33 1.65
CA GLY A 24 -20.41 -4.77 1.06
C GLY A 24 -21.58 -3.92 1.54
N SER A 25 -22.80 -4.25 1.11
CA SER A 25 -24.00 -3.49 1.50
C SER A 25 -24.27 -3.44 3.00
N SER A 26 -23.88 -4.49 3.74
CA SER A 26 -24.02 -4.56 5.21
C SER A 26 -22.92 -3.84 5.99
N ASN A 27 -21.76 -3.58 5.36
CA ASN A 27 -20.67 -2.81 5.92
C ASN A 27 -20.00 -1.96 4.82
N PRO A 28 -20.64 -0.85 4.42
CA PRO A 28 -20.22 -0.07 3.25
C PRO A 28 -18.95 0.74 3.49
N THR A 29 -18.62 1.03 4.75
CA THR A 29 -17.42 1.80 5.14
C THR A 29 -16.19 0.93 5.31
N GLY A 30 -16.35 -0.40 5.33
CA GLY A 30 -15.25 -1.34 5.49
C GLY A 30 -14.85 -1.59 6.94
N ILE A 31 -13.62 -2.09 7.11
CA ILE A 31 -13.09 -2.42 8.43
C ILE A 31 -12.79 -1.11 9.19
N ASP A 32 -13.32 -1.00 10.40
CA ASP A 32 -12.99 0.10 11.30
C ASP A 32 -11.62 -0.15 11.97
N PHE A 33 -10.71 0.82 11.86
CA PHE A 33 -9.36 0.79 12.43
C PHE A 33 -9.16 1.74 13.61
N THR A 34 -10.21 2.39 14.10
CA THR A 34 -10.15 3.34 15.23
C THR A 34 -9.61 2.70 16.52
N SER A 35 -9.87 1.40 16.72
CA SER A 35 -9.45 0.64 17.91
C SER A 35 -8.15 -0.17 17.71
N GLY A 36 -7.44 0.03 16.60
CA GLY A 36 -6.22 -0.70 16.26
C GLY A 36 -6.38 -1.71 15.13
N VAL A 37 -5.37 -2.58 14.96
CA VAL A 37 -5.25 -3.53 13.84
C VAL A 37 -5.03 -4.94 14.41
N ALA A 38 -6.12 -5.65 14.67
CA ALA A 38 -6.15 -6.98 15.26
C ALA A 38 -6.28 -8.07 14.19
N TRP A 39 -5.17 -8.77 13.93
CA TRP A 39 -5.07 -9.89 13.02
C TRP A 39 -5.30 -11.22 13.74
N THR A 40 -6.12 -12.08 13.14
CA THR A 40 -6.18 -13.51 13.47
C THR A 40 -6.01 -14.36 12.22
N ALA A 41 -5.24 -15.44 12.32
CA ALA A 41 -5.15 -16.46 11.28
C ALA A 41 -4.97 -17.84 11.92
N ASP A 42 -5.72 -18.83 11.47
CA ASP A 42 -5.67 -20.19 12.07
C ASP A 42 -4.32 -20.89 11.84
N GLY A 43 -3.51 -20.40 10.88
CA GLY A 43 -2.28 -21.04 10.44
C GLY A 43 -2.50 -22.23 9.50
N GLY A 44 -1.51 -23.13 9.45
CA GLY A 44 -1.49 -24.32 8.58
C GLY A 44 -0.36 -24.29 7.54
N ASN A 45 -0.14 -25.41 6.85
CA ASN A 45 0.95 -25.59 5.87
C ASN A 45 2.33 -25.17 6.42
N GLY A 46 2.61 -25.51 7.69
CA GLY A 46 3.86 -25.15 8.35
C GLY A 46 3.95 -23.72 8.90
N PHE A 47 2.84 -22.95 8.86
CA PHE A 47 2.72 -21.68 9.59
C PHE A 47 1.94 -21.88 10.89
N SER A 48 2.43 -21.27 11.97
CA SER A 48 1.70 -21.18 13.23
C SER A 48 0.48 -20.27 13.11
N ALA A 49 -0.49 -20.45 14.01
CA ALA A 49 -1.60 -19.51 14.15
C ALA A 49 -1.08 -18.12 14.56
N ILE A 50 -1.77 -17.09 14.08
CA ILE A 50 -1.50 -15.68 14.40
C ILE A 50 -2.67 -15.15 15.21
N ASN A 51 -2.38 -14.48 16.32
CA ASN A 51 -3.31 -13.65 17.06
C ASN A 51 -2.53 -12.42 17.55
N LYS A 52 -2.66 -11.31 16.83
CA LYS A 52 -1.81 -10.13 17.02
C LYS A 52 -2.59 -8.85 16.90
N ASN A 53 -2.50 -7.99 17.92
CA ASN A 53 -2.87 -6.58 17.79
C ASN A 53 -1.63 -5.75 17.41
N VAL A 54 -1.73 -5.00 16.33
CA VAL A 54 -0.65 -4.17 15.77
C VAL A 54 -0.98 -2.70 16.04
N THR A 55 -0.03 -1.98 16.62
CA THR A 55 -0.22 -0.62 17.14
C THR A 55 0.67 0.44 16.47
N ILE A 56 1.27 0.13 15.32
CA ILE A 56 2.22 1.04 14.63
C ILE A 56 1.57 2.26 13.96
N GLY A 57 0.24 2.40 14.01
CA GLY A 57 -0.50 3.50 13.40
C GLY A 57 -0.56 3.42 11.86
N PHE A 58 -1.48 4.16 11.25
CA PHE A 58 -1.49 4.33 9.79
C PHE A 58 -0.67 5.57 9.41
N PRO A 59 0.18 5.49 8.39
CA PRO A 59 0.80 6.67 7.83
C PRO A 59 -0.23 7.63 7.26
N THR A 60 0.13 8.90 7.13
CA THR A 60 -0.67 9.90 6.40
C THR A 60 0.02 10.24 5.09
N VAL A 61 -0.75 10.31 4.00
CA VAL A 61 -0.31 10.83 2.70
C VAL A 61 -1.35 11.81 2.18
N GLY A 62 -0.90 13.00 1.79
CA GLY A 62 -1.74 14.05 1.22
C GLY A 62 -2.01 13.83 -0.26
N ALA A 63 -3.00 14.56 -0.80
CA ALA A 63 -3.37 14.46 -2.21
C ALA A 63 -2.18 14.67 -3.16
N VAL A 64 -2.20 13.96 -4.29
CA VAL A 64 -1.22 14.12 -5.38
C VAL A 64 -1.37 15.51 -6.00
N ASN A 65 -0.30 16.30 -5.98
CA ASN A 65 -0.27 17.68 -6.46
C ASN A 65 0.59 17.90 -7.72
N SER A 66 1.27 16.87 -8.22
CA SER A 66 1.98 16.91 -9.50
C SER A 66 1.03 16.99 -10.71
N SER A 67 1.60 17.37 -11.86
CA SER A 67 0.88 17.49 -13.14
C SER A 67 0.13 16.20 -13.51
N ALA A 68 -1.05 16.32 -14.12
CA ALA A 68 -1.76 15.18 -14.69
C ALA A 68 -1.19 14.74 -16.06
N THR A 69 -0.23 15.47 -16.61
CA THR A 69 0.46 15.11 -17.86
C THR A 69 1.90 14.71 -17.56
N ILE A 70 2.33 13.58 -18.11
CA ILE A 70 3.68 13.01 -17.97
C ILE A 70 4.35 13.05 -19.34
N THR A 71 5.27 14.00 -19.51
CA THR A 71 6.09 14.10 -20.73
C THR A 71 7.36 13.27 -20.56
N LYS A 72 7.41 12.08 -21.16
CA LYS A 72 8.51 11.11 -20.93
C LYS A 72 9.89 11.71 -21.16
N ALA A 73 10.05 12.50 -22.23
CA ALA A 73 11.33 13.09 -22.61
C ALA A 73 11.93 14.01 -21.53
N ASN A 74 11.11 14.61 -20.66
CA ASN A 74 11.54 15.55 -19.64
C ASN A 74 11.75 14.89 -18.27
N GLY A 75 11.43 13.60 -18.12
CA GLY A 75 11.20 13.01 -16.81
C GLY A 75 9.92 13.53 -16.16
N TYR A 76 9.66 13.07 -14.94
CA TYR A 76 8.47 13.45 -14.20
C TYR A 76 8.73 13.41 -12.70
N THR A 77 8.31 14.45 -11.97
CA THR A 77 8.36 14.47 -10.51
C THR A 77 6.95 14.27 -9.96
N LEU A 78 6.73 13.11 -9.36
CA LEU A 78 5.49 12.78 -8.66
C LEU A 78 5.55 13.37 -7.26
N SER A 79 4.54 14.14 -6.88
CA SER A 79 4.52 14.89 -5.62
C SER A 79 3.16 14.83 -4.93
N VAL A 80 3.17 14.90 -3.60
CA VAL A 80 2.02 14.96 -2.70
C VAL A 80 2.13 16.14 -1.74
N ASN A 81 1.02 16.53 -1.12
CA ASN A 81 1.00 17.67 -0.18
C ASN A 81 1.80 17.41 1.10
N ASN A 82 1.77 16.19 1.64
CA ASN A 82 2.45 15.81 2.87
C ASN A 82 2.60 14.30 2.97
N VAL A 83 3.58 13.86 3.75
CA VAL A 83 3.73 12.46 4.23
C VAL A 83 4.13 12.50 5.71
N SER A 84 3.55 11.64 6.54
CA SER A 84 3.97 11.46 7.93
C SER A 84 3.70 10.04 8.44
N GLY A 85 4.45 9.62 9.46
CA GLY A 85 4.23 8.34 10.14
C GLY A 85 4.59 7.09 9.32
N ALA A 86 5.31 7.24 8.21
CA ALA A 86 5.81 6.13 7.39
C ALA A 86 7.27 5.80 7.69
N ASP A 87 7.66 4.54 7.49
CA ASP A 87 9.07 4.12 7.39
C ASP A 87 9.59 4.29 5.96
N SER A 88 8.70 4.18 4.98
CA SER A 88 8.99 4.16 3.55
C SER A 88 7.86 4.77 2.74
N VAL A 89 8.19 5.34 1.59
CA VAL A 89 7.21 5.83 0.62
C VAL A 89 7.50 5.21 -0.75
N LEU A 90 6.49 4.57 -1.32
CA LEU A 90 6.50 4.04 -2.67
C LEU A 90 5.80 5.02 -3.62
N PHE A 91 6.53 5.50 -4.61
CA PHE A 91 6.03 6.31 -5.71
C PHE A 91 5.84 5.42 -6.93
N LEU A 92 4.67 5.47 -7.56
CA LEU A 92 4.31 4.66 -8.72
C LEU A 92 3.80 5.53 -9.87
N ILE A 93 4.23 5.20 -11.09
CA ILE A 93 3.72 5.76 -12.36
C ILE A 93 3.45 4.58 -13.28
N GLY A 94 2.18 4.15 -13.40
CA GLY A 94 1.87 2.88 -14.06
C GLY A 94 2.56 1.70 -13.35
N ASP A 95 3.46 1.02 -14.06
CA ASP A 95 4.26 -0.10 -13.56
C ASP A 95 5.66 0.31 -13.06
N ILE A 96 6.08 1.56 -13.29
CA ILE A 96 7.37 2.08 -12.83
C ILE A 96 7.24 2.49 -11.36
N THR A 97 8.15 2.01 -10.52
CA THR A 97 8.09 2.23 -9.08
C THR A 97 9.42 2.64 -8.48
N LYS A 98 9.37 3.46 -7.42
CA LYS A 98 10.51 3.81 -6.57
C LYS A 98 10.10 3.83 -5.11
N THR A 99 10.82 3.07 -4.28
CA THR A 99 10.70 3.14 -2.83
C THR A 99 11.83 4.00 -2.27
N ILE A 100 11.49 4.97 -1.45
CA ILE A 100 12.44 5.80 -0.71
C ILE A 100 12.06 5.86 0.78
N ALA A 101 12.84 6.57 1.59
CA ALA A 101 12.58 6.74 3.01
C ALA A 101 11.17 7.32 3.29
N GLY A 102 10.69 7.23 4.54
CA GLY A 102 9.30 7.49 4.93
C GLY A 102 8.81 8.94 4.99
N ASN A 103 9.66 9.93 4.71
CA ASN A 103 9.35 11.35 4.84
C ASN A 103 9.34 12.22 3.56
N PRO A 104 9.87 11.81 2.39
CA PRO A 104 9.80 12.63 1.20
C PRO A 104 8.36 12.78 0.70
N THR A 105 8.05 13.98 0.22
CA THR A 105 6.76 14.31 -0.40
C THR A 105 6.83 14.29 -1.93
N SER A 106 7.99 13.95 -2.50
CA SER A 106 8.17 13.87 -3.94
C SER A 106 9.26 12.88 -4.33
N CYS A 107 9.18 12.40 -5.57
CA CYS A 107 10.20 11.56 -6.20
C CYS A 107 10.28 11.85 -7.70
N THR A 108 11.49 12.05 -8.20
CA THR A 108 11.74 12.28 -9.63
C THR A 108 12.06 10.97 -10.35
N PHE A 109 11.41 10.77 -11.49
CA PHE A 109 11.65 9.71 -12.45
C PHE A 109 12.30 10.33 -13.69
N SER A 110 13.45 9.80 -14.08
CA SER A 110 14.20 10.22 -15.26
C SER A 110 13.49 9.77 -16.55
N SER A 111 13.83 10.41 -17.67
CA SER A 111 13.28 10.05 -18.97
C SER A 111 13.56 8.59 -19.37
N SER A 112 14.72 8.05 -19.00
CA SER A 112 15.07 6.65 -19.25
C SER A 112 14.26 5.67 -18.42
N GLU A 113 13.80 6.06 -17.23
CA GLU A 113 12.90 5.22 -16.42
C GLU A 113 11.49 5.20 -16.97
N LEU A 114 11.07 6.32 -17.59
CA LEU A 114 9.75 6.45 -18.18
C LEU A 114 9.66 5.94 -19.63
N SER A 115 10.78 5.56 -20.25
CA SER A 115 10.81 5.23 -21.68
C SER A 115 9.99 3.99 -22.04
N GLY A 116 9.75 3.10 -21.07
CA GLY A 116 8.91 1.91 -21.24
C GLY A 116 7.40 2.18 -21.17
N LEU A 117 6.98 3.36 -20.73
CA LEU A 117 5.55 3.67 -20.58
C LEU A 117 4.88 3.92 -21.93
N SER A 118 3.79 3.17 -22.16
CA SER A 118 2.88 3.43 -23.26
C SER A 118 2.22 4.80 -23.12
N THR A 119 2.09 5.53 -24.23
CA THR A 119 1.33 6.77 -24.30
C THR A 119 -0.16 6.50 -24.05
N GLY A 120 -0.82 7.41 -23.34
CA GLY A 120 -2.24 7.30 -22.98
C GLY A 120 -2.50 7.40 -21.48
N THR A 121 -3.71 7.02 -21.06
CA THR A 121 -4.15 7.09 -19.67
C THR A 121 -3.34 6.16 -18.77
N THR A 122 -2.92 6.67 -17.62
CA THR A 122 -2.27 5.91 -16.55
C THR A 122 -2.76 6.39 -15.18
N VAL A 123 -2.29 5.74 -14.12
CA VAL A 123 -2.50 6.16 -12.73
C VAL A 123 -1.13 6.44 -12.11
N VAL A 124 -1.01 7.58 -11.43
CA VAL A 124 0.09 7.84 -10.51
C VAL A 124 -0.37 7.61 -9.08
N GLN A 125 0.49 7.01 -8.27
CA GLN A 125 0.17 6.68 -6.89
C GLN A 125 1.35 6.98 -5.97
N VAL A 126 1.05 7.43 -4.75
CA VAL A 126 2.01 7.54 -3.66
C VAL A 126 1.46 6.76 -2.48
N ALA A 127 2.18 5.72 -2.10
CA ALA A 127 1.84 4.82 -1.00
C ALA A 127 2.85 5.01 0.14
N ALA A 128 2.39 5.57 1.24
CA ALA A 128 3.16 5.69 2.48
C ALA A 128 2.86 4.46 3.34
N TYR A 129 3.88 3.72 3.77
CA TYR A 129 3.71 2.53 4.59
C TYR A 129 4.66 2.49 5.78
N ILE A 130 4.26 1.74 6.81
CA ILE A 130 5.05 1.44 7.99
C ILE A 130 4.91 -0.04 8.32
N THR A 131 6.01 -0.66 8.73
CA THR A 131 6.04 -2.09 9.03
C THR A 131 6.59 -2.38 10.43
N THR A 132 6.12 -3.49 11.00
CA THR A 132 6.76 -4.17 12.12
C THR A 132 6.81 -5.66 11.84
N SER A 133 7.61 -6.39 12.60
CA SER A 133 7.73 -7.83 12.41
C SER A 133 7.99 -8.57 13.71
N GLU A 134 7.65 -9.84 13.71
CA GLU A 134 8.02 -10.77 14.78
C GLU A 134 8.31 -12.15 14.19
N THR A 135 8.91 -13.03 14.98
CA THR A 135 9.16 -14.42 14.58
C THR A 135 8.15 -15.33 15.26
N ILE A 136 7.36 -16.06 14.47
CA ILE A 136 6.35 -17.01 14.94
C ILE A 136 6.66 -18.37 14.29
N GLY A 137 6.85 -19.41 15.11
CA GLY A 137 7.16 -20.76 14.60
C GLY A 137 8.44 -20.82 13.74
N GLY A 138 9.44 -19.98 14.06
CA GLY A 138 10.69 -19.89 13.29
C GLY A 138 10.58 -19.13 11.96
N LYS A 139 9.43 -18.55 11.64
CA LYS A 139 9.22 -17.73 10.44
C LYS A 139 9.04 -16.27 10.82
N LYS A 140 9.67 -15.36 10.08
CA LYS A 140 9.48 -13.92 10.26
C LYS A 140 8.18 -13.50 9.58
N VAL A 141 7.27 -12.90 10.35
CA VAL A 141 5.97 -12.39 9.90
C VAL A 141 6.03 -10.87 9.96
N TYR A 142 5.59 -10.21 8.89
CA TYR A 142 5.53 -8.76 8.80
C TYR A 142 4.08 -8.30 8.88
N TYR A 143 3.87 -7.21 9.60
CA TYR A 143 2.61 -6.48 9.68
C TYR A 143 2.86 -5.09 9.14
N GLY A 144 1.99 -4.62 8.24
CA GLY A 144 2.12 -3.31 7.63
C GLY A 144 0.81 -2.55 7.63
N ASN A 145 0.90 -1.25 7.83
CA ASN A 145 -0.18 -0.31 7.56
C ASN A 145 0.25 0.59 6.40
N GLU A 146 -0.65 0.82 5.47
CA GLU A 146 -0.41 1.58 4.25
C GLU A 146 -1.53 2.60 4.06
N SER A 147 -1.18 3.77 3.51
CA SER A 147 -2.12 4.75 3.01
C SER A 147 -1.68 5.20 1.63
N VAL A 148 -2.64 5.25 0.70
CA VAL A 148 -2.37 5.49 -0.72
C VAL A 148 -3.18 6.69 -1.20
N GLN A 149 -2.54 7.57 -1.96
CA GLN A 149 -3.20 8.60 -2.75
C GLN A 149 -2.93 8.32 -4.22
N SER A 150 -3.98 8.46 -5.03
CA SER A 150 -3.94 8.13 -6.46
C SER A 150 -4.53 9.26 -7.29
N LYS A 151 -4.01 9.44 -8.50
CA LYS A 151 -4.53 10.42 -9.46
C LYS A 151 -4.39 9.86 -10.87
N THR A 152 -5.44 9.99 -11.69
CA THR A 152 -5.36 9.68 -13.12
C THR A 152 -4.47 10.70 -13.83
N ALA A 153 -3.62 10.22 -14.72
CA ALA A 153 -2.71 11.02 -15.52
C ALA A 153 -2.69 10.52 -16.97
N THR A 154 -2.09 11.32 -17.86
CA THR A 154 -1.86 10.98 -19.27
C THR A 154 -0.36 10.99 -19.55
N VAL A 155 0.16 9.88 -20.07
CA VAL A 155 1.51 9.79 -20.60
C VAL A 155 1.50 10.27 -22.05
N GLU A 156 2.41 11.18 -22.38
CA GLU A 156 2.66 11.68 -23.72
C GLU A 156 4.06 11.27 -24.20
#